data_AF-A0A7K2BXH6-F1
#
_entry.id   AF-A0A7K2BXH6-F1
#
_cell.length_a   1.000
_cell.length_b   1.000
_cell.length_c   1.000
_cell.angle_alpha   90.00
_cell.angle_beta   90.00
_cell.angle_gamma   90.00
#
_symmetry.space_group_name_H-M   'P 1'
#
loop_
_entity.id
_entity.type
_entity.pdbx_description
1 polymer ?
#
loop_
_entity_poly.entity_id
_entity_poly.type
_entity_poly.pdbx_seq_one_letter_code
_entity_poly.pdbx_strand_id
1 'polypeptide(L)'
;MLLAELEIFHSRPIAPTRRIAVGRAWLPASPDGSGPGFGGLLLGAVCARFGPGLTPDRLGEVMELVHELEQGRSVAQPRLRHRLQRDRVGLTR
;
A
#
# COMPACT_ATOMS: atom_id res chain seq x y z
N MET A 1 16.43 -12.69 11.68
CA MET A 1 15.30 -13.51 11.16
C MET A 1 14.31 -12.58 10.49
N LEU A 2 13.85 -12.88 9.27
CA LEU A 2 12.86 -12.06 8.57
C LEU A 2 11.45 -12.39 9.11
N LEU A 3 10.72 -11.39 9.60
CA LEU A 3 9.35 -11.57 10.13
C LEU A 3 8.28 -11.20 9.10
N ALA A 4 8.48 -10.08 8.41
CA ALA A 4 7.65 -9.60 7.31
C ALA A 4 8.50 -8.63 6.45
N GLU A 5 8.18 -8.50 5.16
CA GLU A 5 8.81 -7.56 4.23
C GLU A 5 7.75 -6.95 3.30
N LEU A 6 7.86 -5.64 3.06
CA LEU A 6 7.11 -4.97 2.01
C LEU A 6 8.04 -3.98 1.30
N GLU A 7 8.40 -4.30 0.06
CA GLU A 7 9.15 -3.40 -0.80
C GLU A 7 8.20 -2.60 -1.69
N ILE A 8 8.35 -1.27 -1.70
CA ILE A 8 7.60 -0.37 -2.57
C ILE A 8 8.60 0.38 -3.44
N PHE A 9 8.29 0.47 -4.74
CA PHE A 9 9.03 1.27 -5.71
C PHE A 9 8.14 2.41 -6.17
N HIS A 10 8.72 3.57 -6.43
CA HIS A 10 7.97 4.73 -6.87
C HIS A 10 8.76 5.61 -7.85
N SER A 11 8.05 6.34 -8.71
CA SER A 11 8.70 7.31 -9.60
C SER A 11 9.17 8.55 -8.83
N ARG A 12 10.12 9.29 -9.42
CA ARG A 12 10.46 10.65 -8.97
C ARG A 12 9.19 11.54 -8.95
N PRO A 13 9.06 12.48 -8.00
CA PRO A 13 7.89 13.33 -7.85
C PRO A 13 7.93 14.52 -8.84
N ILE A 14 7.97 14.22 -10.14
CA ILE A 14 8.04 15.23 -11.23
C ILE A 14 6.69 15.47 -11.91
N ALA A 15 5.72 14.58 -11.67
CA ALA A 15 4.40 14.60 -12.29
C ALA A 15 3.32 14.54 -11.20
N PRO A 16 2.11 15.06 -11.46
CA PRO A 16 1.02 15.06 -10.50
C PRO A 16 0.52 13.66 -10.14
N THR A 17 0.80 12.66 -10.99
CA THR A 17 0.54 11.24 -10.73
C THR A 17 1.86 10.51 -10.52
N ARG A 18 1.99 9.78 -9.41
CA ARG A 18 3.16 8.96 -9.09
C ARG A 18 2.94 7.52 -9.51
N ARG A 19 3.90 6.94 -10.22
CA ARG A 19 3.87 5.50 -10.53
C ARG A 19 4.40 4.73 -9.34
N ILE A 20 3.78 3.60 -9.01
CA ILE A 20 4.19 2.71 -7.91
C ILE A 20 4.22 1.26 -8.38
N ALA A 21 5.11 0.46 -7.80
CA ALA A 21 5.10 -0.99 -7.96
C ALA A 21 5.40 -1.66 -6.63
N VAL A 22 4.82 -2.84 -6.42
CA VAL A 22 5.12 -3.69 -5.26
C VAL A 22 6.29 -4.60 -5.62
N GLY A 23 7.30 -4.62 -4.75
CA GLY A 23 8.48 -5.45 -4.87
C GLY A 23 8.27 -6.84 -4.25
N ARG A 24 9.25 -7.29 -3.46
CA ARG A 24 9.01 -8.43 -2.56
C ARG A 24 7.97 -8.03 -1.51
N ALA A 25 6.97 -8.89 -1.33
CA ALA A 25 5.95 -8.75 -0.31
C ALA A 25 5.82 -10.09 0.41
N TRP A 26 6.38 -10.17 1.61
CA TRP A 26 6.22 -11.29 2.53
C TRP A 26 5.40 -10.81 3.72
N LEU A 27 4.09 -11.05 3.67
CA LEU A 27 3.12 -10.56 4.65
C LEU A 27 2.36 -11.74 5.29
N PRO A 28 3.02 -12.55 6.14
CA PRO A 28 2.38 -13.72 6.73
C PRO A 28 1.28 -13.32 7.71
N ALA A 29 0.08 -13.88 7.50
CA ALA A 29 -1.03 -13.81 8.45
C ALA A 29 -0.79 -14.77 9.63
N SER A 30 -1.61 -14.67 10.69
CA SER A 30 -1.54 -15.64 11.79
C SER A 30 -1.95 -17.03 11.29
N PRO A 31 -1.16 -18.10 11.56
CA PRO A 31 -1.47 -19.44 11.06
C PRO A 31 -2.80 -20.01 11.56
N ASP A 32 -3.22 -19.61 12.75
CA ASP A 32 -4.41 -20.06 13.47
C ASP A 32 -5.57 -19.05 13.39
N GLY A 33 -5.39 -17.93 12.68
CA GLY A 33 -6.38 -16.87 12.58
C GLY A 33 -6.64 -16.08 13.88
N SER A 34 -5.86 -16.31 14.96
CA SER A 34 -6.06 -15.63 16.25
C SER A 34 -5.68 -14.15 16.25
N GLY A 35 -5.06 -13.67 15.17
CA GLY A 35 -4.64 -12.29 15.02
C GLY A 35 -4.09 -11.94 13.64
N PRO A 36 -3.48 -10.74 13.50
CA PRO A 36 -3.02 -10.21 12.22
C PRO A 36 -1.75 -10.89 11.66
N GLY A 37 -1.02 -11.66 12.48
CA GLY A 37 0.31 -12.16 12.14
C GLY A 37 1.35 -11.04 11.97
N PHE A 38 2.58 -11.40 11.59
CA PHE A 38 3.65 -10.40 11.37
C PHE A 38 3.38 -9.50 10.16
N GLY A 39 2.68 -10.01 9.14
CA GLY A 39 2.28 -9.22 7.98
C GLY A 39 1.31 -8.10 8.35
N GLY A 40 0.24 -8.42 9.08
CA GLY A 40 -0.70 -7.40 9.53
C GLY A 40 -0.08 -6.45 10.56
N LEU A 41 0.86 -6.92 11.40
CA LEU A 41 1.66 -6.06 12.27
C LEU A 41 2.50 -5.04 11.49
N LEU A 42 3.18 -5.47 10.42
CA LEU A 42 3.94 -4.59 9.54
C LEU A 42 3.03 -3.55 8.87
N LEU A 43 1.91 -3.97 8.30
CA LEU A 43 0.94 -3.06 7.67
C LEU A 43 0.38 -2.05 8.70
N GLY A 44 0.06 -2.52 9.91
CA GLY A 44 -0.37 -1.66 11.01
C GLY A 44 0.71 -0.64 11.39
N ALA A 45 1.98 -1.04 11.46
CA ALA A 45 3.10 -0.13 11.72
C ALA A 45 3.28 0.92 10.62
N VAL A 46 3.12 0.54 9.34
CA VAL A 46 3.13 1.47 8.21
C VAL A 46 2.00 2.49 8.36
N CYS A 47 0.78 2.05 8.62
CA CYS A 47 -0.36 2.93 8.86
C CYS A 47 -0.14 3.86 10.06
N ALA A 48 0.36 3.34 11.18
CA ALA A 48 0.66 4.15 12.37
C ALA A 48 1.76 5.20 12.11
N ARG A 49 2.76 4.85 11.29
CA ARG A 49 3.87 5.75 10.96
C ARG A 49 3.47 6.87 10.02
N PHE A 50 2.71 6.57 8.97
CA PHE A 50 2.44 7.51 7.88
C PHE A 50 1.03 8.11 7.94
N GLY A 51 0.08 7.45 8.61
CA GLY A 51 -1.31 7.89 8.76
C GLY A 51 -1.45 9.32 9.32
N PRO A 52 -0.71 9.72 10.38
CA PRO A 52 -0.78 11.08 10.91
C PRO A 52 -0.36 12.17 9.91
N GLY A 53 0.35 11.82 8.83
CA GLY A 53 0.73 12.74 7.75
C GLY A 53 -0.36 12.96 6.70
N LEU A 54 -1.48 12.25 6.77
CA LEU A 54 -2.60 12.39 5.84
C LEU A 54 -3.54 13.50 6.31
N THR A 55 -4.00 14.33 5.37
CA THR A 55 -5.13 15.23 5.64
C THR A 55 -6.42 14.43 5.82
N PRO A 56 -7.43 14.96 6.54
CA PRO A 56 -8.71 14.26 6.71
C PRO A 56 -9.35 13.82 5.39
N ASP A 57 -9.34 14.70 4.38
CA ASP A 57 -9.86 14.38 3.05
C ASP A 57 -9.08 13.21 2.41
N ARG A 58 -7.76 13.21 2.52
CA ARG A 58 -6.91 12.14 1.96
C ARG A 58 -7.12 10.82 2.70
N LEU A 59 -7.32 10.86 4.01
CA LEU A 59 -7.67 9.67 4.78
C LEU A 59 -9.04 9.12 4.34
N GLY A 60 -10.03 10.00 4.13
CA GLY A 60 -11.34 9.61 3.60
C GLY A 60 -11.23 8.89 2.25
N GLU A 61 -10.50 9.47 1.29
CA GLU A 61 -10.30 8.84 -0.02
C GLU A 61 -9.56 7.49 0.09
N VAL A 62 -8.61 7.34 1.02
CA VAL A 62 -7.93 6.05 1.28
C VAL A 62 -8.91 5.01 1.81
N MET A 63 -9.76 5.38 2.77
CA MET A 63 -10.75 4.47 3.34
C MET A 63 -11.79 4.03 2.30
N GLU A 64 -12.22 4.94 1.42
CA GLU A 64 -13.09 4.60 0.28
C GLU A 64 -12.44 3.58 -0.64
N LEU A 65 -11.16 3.77 -0.99
CA LEU A 65 -10.43 2.82 -1.82
C LEU A 65 -10.30 1.44 -1.15
N VAL A 66 -10.00 1.39 0.15
CA VAL A 66 -9.96 0.12 0.89
C VAL A 66 -11.31 -0.60 0.81
N HIS A 67 -12.41 0.14 1.03
CA HIS A 67 -13.75 -0.43 0.95
C HIS A 67 -14.13 -0.91 -0.47
N GLU A 68 -13.71 -0.19 -1.51
CA GLU A 68 -13.85 -0.65 -2.91
C GLU A 68 -13.15 -1.99 -3.16
N LEU A 69 -11.92 -2.13 -2.65
CA LEU A 69 -11.12 -3.35 -2.80
C LEU A 69 -11.69 -4.53 -2.01
N GLU A 70 -12.16 -4.30 -0.77
CA GLU A 70 -12.82 -5.32 0.05
C GLU A 70 -14.07 -5.90 -0.63
N GLN A 71 -14.77 -5.08 -1.41
CA GLN A 71 -15.93 -5.50 -2.20
C GLN A 71 -15.56 -6.17 -3.53
N GLY A 72 -14.27 -6.33 -3.84
CA GLY A 72 -13.79 -6.90 -5.09
C GLY A 72 -14.06 -6.03 -6.32
N ARG A 73 -14.33 -4.74 -6.14
CA ARG A 73 -14.58 -3.83 -7.27
C ARG A 73 -13.30 -3.57 -8.04
N SER A 74 -13.44 -3.41 -9.36
CA SER A 74 -12.33 -2.95 -10.20
C SER A 74 -12.07 -1.47 -9.93
N VAL A 75 -10.81 -1.15 -9.61
CA VAL A 75 -10.38 0.23 -9.35
C VAL A 75 -9.75 0.80 -10.62
N ALA A 76 -10.39 1.82 -11.19
CA ALA A 76 -9.82 2.57 -12.30
C ALA A 76 -8.53 3.30 -11.86
N GLN A 77 -7.56 3.38 -12.76
CA GLN A 77 -6.27 4.01 -12.48
C GLN A 77 -6.07 5.26 -13.35
N PRO A 78 -5.45 6.34 -12.82
CA PRO A 78 -4.85 6.45 -11.48
C PRO A 78 -5.88 6.63 -10.35
N ARG A 79 -5.52 6.25 -9.13
CA ARG A 79 -6.32 6.45 -7.91
C ARG A 79 -5.45 7.03 -6.80
N LEU A 80 -5.96 7.98 -6.01
CA LEU A 80 -5.19 8.70 -4.98
C LEU A 80 -3.90 9.36 -5.49
N ARG A 81 -3.89 9.86 -6.74
CA ARG A 81 -2.69 10.36 -7.45
C ARG A 81 -1.59 9.29 -7.67
N HIS A 82 -1.92 8.01 -7.54
CA HIS A 82 -1.01 6.91 -7.78
C HIS A 82 -1.48 6.04 -8.95
N ARG A 83 -0.52 5.54 -9.72
CA ARG A 83 -0.73 4.52 -10.74
C ARG A 83 0.13 3.30 -10.41
N LEU A 84 -0.50 2.21 -10.03
CA LEU A 84 0.11 0.90 -9.88
C LEU A 84 0.51 0.34 -11.25
N GLN A 85 1.77 -0.08 -11.35
CA GLN A 85 2.33 -0.77 -12.50
C GLN A 85 2.90 -2.13 -12.09
N ARG A 86 2.96 -3.06 -13.04
CA ARG A 86 3.44 -4.44 -12.79
C ARG A 86 4.96 -4.54 -12.74
N ASP A 87 5.65 -3.77 -13.59
CA ASP A 87 7.11 -3.74 -13.65
C ASP A 87 7.71 -2.59 -12.82
N ARG A 88 9.05 -2.55 -12.75
CA ARG A 88 9.81 -1.53 -12.00
C ARG A 88 10.54 -0.54 -12.92
N VAL A 89 10.22 -0.54 -14.22
CA VAL A 89 10.92 0.29 -15.20
C VAL A 89 10.65 1.76 -14.90
N GLY A 90 11.73 2.53 -14.72
CA GLY A 90 11.66 3.95 -14.41
C GLY A 90 11.19 4.29 -12.99
N LEU A 91 11.20 3.31 -12.06
CA LEU A 91 10.98 3.56 -10.63
C LEU A 91 12.29 3.52 -9.85
N THR A 92 12.31 4.22 -8.72
CA THR A 92 13.35 4.11 -7.69
C THR A 92 12.78 3.38 -6.48
N ARG A 93 13.64 2.71 -5.72
CA ARG A 93 13.28 2.20 -4.39
C ARG A 93 13.09 3.34 -3.40
#